data_AF-A0A955ELT4-F1
#
_entry.id   AF-A0A955ELT4-F1
#
_cell.length_a   1.000
_cell.length_b   1.000
_cell.length_c   1.000
_cell.angle_alpha   90.00
_cell.angle_beta   90.00
_cell.angle_gamma   90.00
#
_symmetry.space_group_name_H-M   'P 1'
#
loop_
_entity.id
_entity.type
_entity.pdbx_description
1 polymer ?
#
loop_
_entity_poly.entity_id
_entity_poly.type
_entity_poly.pdbx_seq_one_letter_code
_entity_poly.pdbx_strand_id
1 'polypeptide(L)'
;AQSLSNRQGRGDVLEGAEAHRVLEILKNDSEQAYDHYMEMLNLDDETDEVLDTNKKGLTRELARMNLPVNYYTQWYWKIDLNNLMHFLMLRADPHAQYEIRVYAEAMLEVLEKWLPFTYEAFLDYRLKSATLSSQMVEAVKKMINGEKITKDDTELSQREWDEMCGKLGLKLD
;
A
#
# COMPACT_ATOMS: atom_id res chain seq x y z
N ALA A 1 12.17 15.06 -9.82
CA ALA A 1 11.75 15.99 -8.73
C ALA A 1 10.29 15.72 -8.33
N GLN A 2 10.05 14.84 -7.37
CA GLN A 2 8.72 14.60 -6.77
C GLN A 2 8.53 15.54 -5.57
N SER A 3 7.31 16.08 -5.44
CA SER A 3 6.92 17.06 -4.42
C SER A 3 7.23 16.60 -2.98
N LEU A 4 8.01 17.40 -2.25
CA LEU A 4 8.29 17.28 -0.81
C LEU A 4 7.03 17.47 0.07
N SER A 5 5.91 17.87 -0.52
CA SER A 5 4.68 18.23 0.22
C SER A 5 3.83 17.03 0.60
N ASN A 6 3.88 15.93 -0.16
CA ASN A 6 3.01 14.78 0.09
C ASN A 6 3.74 13.70 0.92
N ARG A 7 3.76 13.90 2.25
CA ARG A 7 4.39 13.01 3.24
C ARG A 7 3.58 11.72 3.51
N GLN A 8 3.13 11.03 2.48
CA GLN A 8 2.54 9.70 2.66
C GLN A 8 3.67 8.69 2.92
N GLY A 9 3.87 8.33 4.19
CA GLY A 9 4.72 7.20 4.60
C GLY A 9 6.24 7.40 4.45
N ARG A 10 6.73 8.63 4.38
CA ARG A 10 8.17 8.95 4.27
C ARG A 10 8.64 9.79 5.45
N GLY A 11 8.91 9.12 6.57
CA GLY A 11 9.62 9.66 7.72
C GLY A 11 10.64 8.63 8.23
N ASP A 12 11.63 9.07 9.01
CA ASP A 12 12.55 8.15 9.67
C ASP A 12 11.76 7.16 10.52
N VAL A 13 12.22 5.92 10.56
CA VAL A 13 11.59 4.90 11.41
C VAL A 13 11.76 5.36 12.85
N LEU A 14 10.64 5.52 13.56
CA LEU A 14 10.68 5.78 14.98
C LEU A 14 11.27 4.56 15.68
N GLU A 15 12.22 4.78 16.59
CA GLU A 15 12.92 3.72 17.32
C GLU A 15 12.80 3.88 18.83
N GLY A 16 13.08 2.80 19.55
CA GLY A 16 13.22 2.80 21.01
C GLY A 16 12.00 3.37 21.74
N ALA A 17 12.24 4.21 22.74
CA ALA A 17 11.20 4.75 23.61
C ALA A 17 10.15 5.61 22.89
N GLU A 18 10.55 6.32 21.83
CA GLU A 18 9.65 7.18 21.06
C GLU A 18 8.61 6.35 20.29
N ALA A 19 9.05 5.28 19.62
CA ALA A 19 8.16 4.35 18.93
C ALA A 19 7.15 3.70 19.88
N HIS A 20 7.62 3.26 21.06
CA HIS A 20 6.76 2.69 22.09
C HIS A 20 5.72 3.70 22.57
N ARG A 21 6.12 4.96 22.76
CA ARG A 21 5.21 6.02 23.19
C ARG A 21 4.15 6.32 22.13
N VAL A 22 4.53 6.39 20.86
CA VAL A 22 3.57 6.59 19.76
C VAL A 22 2.60 5.42 19.66
N LEU A 23 3.07 4.18 19.79
CA LEU A 23 2.22 2.99 19.82
C LEU A 23 1.23 3.04 20.99
N GLU A 24 1.69 3.44 22.18
CA GLU A 24 0.84 3.60 23.37
C GLU A 24 -0.25 4.66 23.14
N ILE A 25 0.09 5.80 22.53
CA ILE A 25 -0.89 6.84 22.18
C ILE A 25 -1.95 6.27 21.23
N LEU A 26 -1.53 5.66 20.13
CA LEU A 26 -2.46 5.09 19.14
C LEU A 26 -3.38 4.03 19.74
N LYS A 27 -2.85 3.22 20.65
CA LYS A 27 -3.60 2.19 21.36
C LYS A 27 -4.64 2.81 22.29
N ASN A 28 -4.22 3.74 23.15
CA ASN A 28 -5.12 4.41 24.10
C ASN A 28 -6.22 5.18 23.39
N ASP A 29 -5.89 5.87 22.29
CA ASP A 29 -6.88 6.59 21.48
C ASP A 29 -7.91 5.63 20.87
N SER A 30 -7.47 4.45 20.41
CA SER A 30 -8.36 3.43 19.85
C SER A 30 -9.26 2.81 20.94
N GLU A 31 -8.71 2.49 22.11
CA GLU A 31 -9.47 1.96 23.25
C GLU A 31 -10.53 2.99 23.71
N GLN A 32 -10.14 4.25 23.86
CA GLN A 32 -11.07 5.32 24.23
C GLN A 32 -12.18 5.53 23.18
N ALA A 33 -11.82 5.50 21.89
CA ALA A 33 -12.79 5.57 20.80
C ALA A 33 -13.82 4.43 20.88
N TYR A 34 -13.37 3.21 21.19
CA TYR A 34 -14.25 2.06 21.40
C TYR A 34 -15.19 2.24 22.58
N ASP A 35 -14.68 2.69 23.73
CA ASP A 35 -15.49 2.88 24.94
C ASP A 35 -16.60 3.89 24.68
N HIS A 36 -16.28 5.00 24.02
CA HIS A 36 -17.28 5.98 23.59
C HIS A 36 -18.27 5.40 22.57
N TYR A 37 -17.82 4.54 21.65
CA TYR A 37 -18.71 3.85 20.70
C TYR A 37 -19.73 2.99 21.44
N MET A 38 -19.29 2.20 22.43
CA MET A 38 -20.17 1.37 23.25
C MET A 38 -21.12 2.19 24.12
N GLU A 39 -20.64 3.29 24.72
CA GLU A 39 -21.49 4.22 25.47
C GLU A 39 -22.58 4.83 24.59
N MET A 40 -22.23 5.28 23.38
CA MET A 40 -23.17 5.84 22.43
C MET A 40 -24.20 4.82 21.94
N LEU A 41 -23.82 3.54 21.79
CA LEU A 41 -24.76 2.48 21.45
C LEU A 41 -25.77 2.24 22.56
N ASN A 42 -25.34 2.28 23.83
CA ASN A 42 -26.16 1.93 24.99
C ASN A 42 -26.76 0.50 24.88
N LEU A 43 -26.00 -0.42 24.28
CA LEU A 43 -26.36 -1.82 24.12
C LEU A 43 -25.27 -2.72 24.69
N ASP A 44 -25.67 -3.85 25.25
CA ASP A 44 -24.78 -4.95 25.56
C ASP A 44 -24.25 -5.58 24.25
N ASP A 45 -22.95 -5.84 24.17
CA ASP A 45 -22.29 -6.25 22.92
C ASP A 45 -22.67 -7.67 22.48
N GLU A 46 -23.06 -8.53 23.42
CA GLU A 46 -23.40 -9.94 23.15
C GLU A 46 -24.90 -10.15 22.98
N THR A 47 -25.72 -9.44 23.75
CA THR A 47 -27.17 -9.68 23.83
C THR A 47 -28.02 -8.64 23.11
N ASP A 48 -27.44 -7.52 22.68
CA ASP A 48 -28.15 -6.36 22.12
C ASP A 48 -29.20 -5.77 23.10
N GLU A 49 -29.11 -6.05 24.40
CA GLU A 49 -30.00 -5.50 25.41
C GLU A 49 -29.61 -4.06 25.78
N VAL A 50 -30.60 -3.20 26.06
CA VAL A 50 -30.35 -1.81 26.47
C VAL A 50 -29.74 -1.76 27.87
N LEU A 51 -28.55 -1.14 27.99
CA LEU A 51 -27.82 -1.07 29.26
C LEU A 51 -28.42 -0.05 30.24
N ASP A 52 -28.73 1.16 29.76
CA ASP A 52 -29.35 2.24 30.56
C ASP A 52 -30.68 2.67 29.95
N THR A 53 -31.78 2.31 30.60
CA THR A 53 -33.15 2.64 30.14
C THR A 53 -33.48 4.14 30.18
N ASN A 54 -32.66 4.96 30.87
CA ASN A 54 -32.85 6.40 30.93
C ASN A 54 -32.14 7.15 29.79
N LYS A 55 -31.27 6.47 29.03
CA LYS A 55 -30.54 7.05 27.91
C LYS A 55 -31.04 6.48 26.58
N LYS A 56 -31.04 7.32 25.54
CA LYS A 56 -31.28 6.85 24.17
C LYS A 56 -29.93 6.48 23.54
N GLY A 57 -29.84 5.26 22.99
CA GLY A 57 -28.71 4.84 22.17
C GLY A 57 -28.76 5.42 20.75
N LEU A 58 -27.61 5.55 20.12
CA LEU A 58 -27.45 5.80 18.69
C LEU A 58 -27.52 4.50 17.89
N THR A 59 -27.86 4.60 16.62
CA THR A 59 -27.74 3.46 15.69
C THR A 59 -26.27 3.12 15.45
N ARG A 60 -25.95 1.85 15.17
CA ARG A 60 -24.58 1.38 14.88
C ARG A 60 -23.89 2.18 13.77
N GLU A 61 -24.64 2.63 12.76
CA GLU A 61 -24.13 3.46 11.67
C GLU A 61 -23.69 4.86 12.11
N LEU A 62 -24.40 5.48 13.05
CA LEU A 62 -24.04 6.79 13.59
C LEU A 62 -22.92 6.67 14.63
N ALA A 63 -23.00 5.66 15.50
CA ALA A 63 -22.00 5.45 16.55
C ALA A 63 -20.60 5.17 15.98
N ARG A 64 -20.50 4.39 14.88
CA ARG A 64 -19.20 4.03 14.27
C ARG A 64 -18.40 5.22 13.71
N MET A 65 -19.00 6.40 13.59
CA MET A 65 -18.32 7.59 13.04
C MET A 65 -17.10 8.03 13.87
N ASN A 66 -17.05 7.65 15.15
CA ASN A 66 -15.89 7.96 16.00
C ASN A 66 -14.73 6.97 15.77
N LEU A 67 -14.99 5.76 15.30
CA LEU A 67 -13.98 4.70 15.24
C LEU A 67 -12.86 5.06 14.25
N PRO A 68 -11.57 4.98 14.67
CA PRO A 68 -10.44 5.26 13.80
C PRO A 68 -10.27 4.22 12.68
N VAL A 69 -9.50 4.58 11.65
CA VAL A 69 -9.31 3.77 10.42
C VAL A 69 -8.51 2.49 10.61
N ASN A 70 -7.87 2.31 11.77
CA ASN A 70 -7.08 1.12 12.13
C ASN A 70 -7.93 -0.03 12.68
N TYR A 71 -9.26 0.13 12.79
CA TYR A 71 -10.16 -0.97 13.14
C TYR A 71 -10.19 -2.04 12.06
N TYR A 72 -10.08 -3.30 12.48
CA TYR A 72 -10.21 -4.43 11.58
C TYR A 72 -11.60 -4.47 10.96
N THR A 73 -11.61 -4.79 9.67
CA THR A 73 -12.83 -5.06 8.92
C THR A 73 -12.66 -6.37 8.15
N GLN A 74 -13.76 -7.00 7.83
CA GLN A 74 -13.81 -8.22 7.05
C GLN A 74 -14.77 -8.01 5.88
N TRP A 75 -14.40 -8.54 4.73
CA TRP A 75 -15.20 -8.43 3.53
C TRP A 75 -14.92 -9.60 2.61
N TYR A 76 -15.95 -9.99 1.87
CA TYR A 76 -15.80 -10.98 0.80
C TYR A 76 -15.35 -10.28 -0.47
N TRP A 77 -14.23 -10.74 -1.02
CA TRP A 77 -13.72 -10.24 -2.29
C TRP A 77 -13.80 -11.31 -3.37
N LYS A 78 -14.47 -10.97 -4.47
CA LYS A 78 -14.48 -11.77 -5.70
C LYS A 78 -13.90 -10.95 -6.83
N ILE A 79 -12.94 -11.53 -7.53
CA ILE A 79 -12.22 -10.91 -8.65
C ILE A 79 -11.77 -12.00 -9.62
N ASP A 80 -11.69 -11.68 -10.91
CA ASP A 80 -11.07 -12.58 -11.89
C ASP A 80 -9.54 -12.55 -11.80
N LEU A 81 -8.91 -13.56 -12.41
CA LEU A 81 -7.46 -13.76 -12.33
C LEU A 81 -6.66 -12.61 -12.95
N ASN A 82 -7.11 -12.03 -14.07
CA ASN A 82 -6.36 -10.97 -14.74
C ASN A 82 -6.31 -9.68 -13.90
N ASN A 83 -7.46 -9.31 -13.33
CA ASN A 83 -7.55 -8.15 -12.45
C ASN A 83 -6.87 -8.40 -11.09
N LEU A 84 -6.89 -9.64 -10.58
CA LEU A 84 -6.11 -10.01 -9.39
C LEU A 84 -4.61 -9.79 -9.62
N MET A 85 -4.07 -10.32 -10.73
CA MET A 85 -2.65 -10.12 -11.07
C MET A 85 -2.30 -8.64 -11.23
N HIS A 86 -3.19 -7.83 -11.81
CA HIS A 86 -2.98 -6.38 -11.89
C HIS A 86 -2.98 -5.71 -10.51
N PHE A 87 -3.91 -6.09 -9.62
CA PHE A 87 -3.93 -5.60 -8.24
C PHE A 87 -2.65 -5.98 -7.49
N LEU A 88 -2.20 -7.23 -7.59
CA LEU A 88 -0.99 -7.70 -6.93
C LEU A 88 0.25 -6.96 -7.44
N MET A 89 0.33 -6.68 -8.74
CA MET A 89 1.41 -5.88 -9.32
C MET A 89 1.50 -4.47 -8.70
N LEU A 90 0.36 -3.84 -8.41
CA LEU A 90 0.32 -2.50 -7.80
C LEU A 90 0.53 -2.52 -6.28
N ARG A 91 0.16 -3.61 -5.60
CA ARG A 91 0.18 -3.69 -4.12
C ARG A 91 1.38 -4.42 -3.55
N ALA A 92 2.04 -5.26 -4.33
CA ALA A 92 3.34 -5.84 -3.99
C ALA A 92 4.51 -4.86 -4.27
N ASP A 93 4.24 -3.70 -4.87
CA ASP A 93 5.26 -2.69 -5.17
C ASP A 93 5.91 -2.12 -3.89
N PRO A 94 7.23 -1.90 -3.85
CA PRO A 94 7.91 -1.33 -2.69
C PRO A 94 7.41 0.07 -2.28
N HIS A 95 6.85 0.84 -3.22
CA HIS A 95 6.24 2.14 -2.97
C HIS A 95 4.81 2.06 -2.43
N ALA A 96 4.18 0.88 -2.43
CA ALA A 96 2.91 0.68 -1.75
C ALA A 96 3.09 0.69 -0.22
N GLN A 97 2.02 1.04 0.48
CA GLN A 97 1.99 1.01 1.95
C GLN A 97 2.28 -0.41 2.46
N TYR A 98 3.04 -0.53 3.56
CA TYR A 98 3.48 -1.83 4.08
C TYR A 98 2.32 -2.79 4.37
N GLU A 99 1.26 -2.30 5.01
CA GLU A 99 0.13 -3.14 5.43
C GLU A 99 -0.55 -3.83 4.24
N ILE A 100 -0.81 -3.12 3.14
CA ILE A 100 -1.42 -3.72 1.95
C ILE A 100 -0.44 -4.63 1.20
N ARG A 101 0.87 -4.37 1.30
CA ARG A 101 1.91 -5.21 0.70
C ARG A 101 1.96 -6.58 1.37
N VAL A 102 1.85 -6.65 2.70
CA VAL A 102 1.78 -7.93 3.43
C VAL A 102 0.57 -8.76 2.98
N TYR A 103 -0.60 -8.13 2.76
CA TYR A 103 -1.76 -8.84 2.18
C TYR A 103 -1.49 -9.32 0.75
N ALA A 104 -0.85 -8.50 -0.09
CA ALA A 104 -0.51 -8.87 -1.46
C ALA A 104 0.50 -10.03 -1.52
N GLU A 105 1.50 -10.06 -0.64
CA GLU A 105 2.47 -11.14 -0.50
C GLU A 105 1.78 -12.47 -0.14
N ALA A 106 0.90 -12.46 0.86
CA ALA A 106 0.12 -13.64 1.22
C ALA A 106 -0.77 -14.14 0.06
N MET A 107 -1.37 -13.22 -0.71
CA MET A 107 -2.16 -13.57 -1.90
C MET A 107 -1.29 -14.13 -3.03
N LEU A 108 -0.05 -13.66 -3.19
CA LEU A 108 0.91 -14.20 -4.15
C LEU A 108 1.29 -15.64 -3.83
N GLU A 109 1.48 -15.99 -2.55
CA GLU A 109 1.71 -17.39 -2.15
C GLU A 109 0.54 -18.30 -2.50
N VAL A 110 -0.70 -17.81 -2.34
CA VAL A 110 -1.90 -18.56 -2.74
C VAL A 110 -1.93 -18.72 -4.26
N LEU A 111 -1.63 -17.66 -5.02
CA LEU A 111 -1.57 -17.71 -6.47
C LEU A 111 -0.54 -18.72 -6.97
N GLU A 112 0.67 -18.73 -6.39
CA GLU A 112 1.74 -19.68 -6.70
C GLU A 112 1.30 -21.14 -6.46
N LYS A 113 0.68 -21.41 -5.31
CA LYS A 113 0.23 -22.76 -4.93
C LYS A 113 -0.87 -23.30 -5.84
N TRP A 114 -1.81 -22.45 -6.27
CA TRP A 114 -2.99 -22.87 -7.04
C TRP A 114 -2.77 -22.81 -8.56
N LEU A 115 -1.98 -21.85 -9.05
CA LEU A 115 -1.80 -21.56 -10.48
C LEU A 115 -0.32 -21.34 -10.82
N PRO A 116 0.56 -22.34 -10.63
CA PRO A 116 2.02 -22.16 -10.69
C PRO A 116 2.52 -21.65 -12.04
N PHE A 117 2.00 -22.17 -13.16
CA PHE A 117 2.40 -21.72 -14.50
C PHE A 117 1.97 -20.28 -14.79
N THR A 118 0.80 -19.88 -14.31
CA THR A 118 0.35 -18.49 -14.45
C THR A 118 1.13 -17.56 -13.55
N TYR A 119 1.46 -18.00 -12.33
CA TYR A 119 2.31 -17.26 -11.41
C TYR A 119 3.70 -17.01 -11.99
N GLU A 120 4.35 -18.03 -12.56
CA GLU A 120 5.65 -17.90 -13.22
C GLU A 120 5.60 -16.89 -14.38
N ALA A 121 4.63 -17.04 -15.29
CA ALA A 121 4.43 -16.09 -16.39
C ALA A 121 4.11 -14.66 -15.88
N PHE A 122 3.36 -14.54 -14.78
CA PHE A 122 3.06 -13.26 -14.16
C PHE A 122 4.32 -12.59 -13.60
N LEU A 123 5.19 -13.35 -12.93
CA LEU A 123 6.46 -12.84 -12.42
C LEU A 123 7.34 -12.32 -13.56
N ASP A 124 7.54 -13.12 -14.60
CA ASP A 124 8.49 -12.82 -15.67
C ASP A 124 8.04 -11.68 -16.57
N TYR A 125 6.76 -11.67 -16.96
CA TYR A 125 6.27 -10.75 -17.97
C TYR A 125 5.56 -9.53 -17.39
N ARG A 126 5.17 -9.53 -16.11
CA ARG A 126 4.45 -8.41 -15.49
C ARG A 126 5.10 -7.87 -14.22
N LEU A 127 5.35 -8.69 -13.20
CA LEU A 127 5.78 -8.17 -11.89
C LEU A 127 7.25 -7.72 -11.89
N LYS A 128 8.13 -8.50 -12.53
CA LYS A 128 9.57 -8.23 -12.62
C LYS A 128 9.97 -7.61 -13.96
N SER A 129 9.00 -7.29 -14.82
CA SER A 129 9.28 -6.64 -16.10
C SER A 129 9.37 -5.12 -15.94
N ALA A 130 10.08 -4.49 -16.87
CA ALA A 130 10.22 -3.05 -16.93
C ALA A 130 9.64 -2.54 -18.24
N THR A 131 8.69 -1.60 -18.16
CA THR A 131 8.18 -0.88 -19.33
C THR A 131 9.03 0.37 -19.56
N LEU A 132 9.56 0.52 -20.78
CA LEU A 132 10.32 1.70 -21.21
C LEU A 132 9.51 2.49 -22.25
N SER A 133 9.53 3.81 -22.16
CA SER A 133 8.96 4.68 -23.20
C SER A 133 9.79 4.60 -24.49
N SER A 134 9.25 5.10 -25.61
CA SER A 134 9.99 5.13 -26.89
C SER A 134 11.35 5.84 -26.76
N GLN A 135 11.38 6.99 -26.09
CA GLN A 135 12.60 7.77 -25.85
C GLN A 135 13.59 7.02 -24.93
N MET A 136 13.09 6.31 -23.91
CA MET A 136 13.94 5.45 -23.07
C MET A 136 14.56 4.31 -23.90
N VAL A 137 13.79 3.69 -24.79
CA VAL A 137 14.29 2.63 -25.67
C VAL A 137 15.38 3.16 -26.60
N GLU A 138 15.23 4.37 -27.14
CA GLU A 138 16.26 5.02 -27.97
C GLU A 138 17.54 5.29 -27.18
N ALA A 139 17.42 5.81 -25.96
CA ALA A 139 18.56 6.02 -25.06
C ALA A 139 19.30 4.70 -24.80
N VAL A 140 18.56 3.64 -24.45
CA VAL A 140 19.14 2.30 -24.22
C VAL A 140 19.84 1.75 -25.46
N LYS A 141 19.28 1.94 -26.66
CA LYS A 141 19.93 1.52 -27.91
C LYS A 141 21.28 2.20 -28.12
N LYS A 142 21.36 3.51 -27.89
CA LYS A 142 22.63 4.27 -27.98
C LYS A 142 23.65 3.77 -26.96
N MET A 143 23.22 3.55 -25.71
CA MET A 143 24.06 3.00 -24.65
C MET A 143 24.63 1.61 -25.02
N ILE A 144 23.80 0.71 -25.54
CA ILE A 144 24.23 -0.64 -25.96
C ILE A 144 25.23 -0.58 -27.12
N ASN A 145 25.11 0.41 -28.00
CA ASN A 145 26.07 0.65 -29.09
C ASN A 145 27.40 1.29 -28.62
N GLY A 146 27.56 1.52 -27.31
CA GLY A 146 28.79 2.07 -26.73
C GLY A 146 28.86 3.60 -26.74
N GLU A 147 27.77 4.29 -27.08
CA GLU A 147 27.70 5.75 -26.98
C GLU A 147 27.59 6.17 -25.51
N LYS A 148 28.42 7.14 -25.11
CA LYS A 148 28.29 7.79 -23.80
C LYS A 148 27.21 8.86 -23.90
N ILE A 149 25.98 8.50 -23.54
CA ILE A 149 24.87 9.45 -23.47
C ILE A 149 24.64 9.89 -22.03
N THR A 150 24.39 11.18 -21.86
CA THR A 150 23.93 11.78 -20.62
C THR A 150 22.46 12.17 -20.76
N LYS A 151 21.83 12.58 -19.66
CA LYS A 151 20.46 13.07 -19.69
C LYS A 151 20.27 14.24 -20.68
N ASP A 152 21.28 15.10 -20.85
CA ASP A 152 21.21 16.26 -21.75
C ASP A 152 21.27 15.89 -23.24
N ASP A 153 21.69 14.67 -23.56
CA ASP A 153 21.67 14.11 -24.92
C ASP A 153 20.31 13.46 -25.29
N THR A 154 19.32 13.58 -24.39
CA THR A 154 17.99 12.97 -24.54
C THR A 154 16.87 13.99 -24.38
N GLU A 155 15.71 13.67 -24.95
CA GLU A 155 14.47 14.44 -24.76
C GLU A 155 13.71 14.05 -23.47
N LEU A 156 14.27 13.17 -22.65
CA LEU A 156 13.63 12.69 -21.43
C LEU A 156 13.59 13.80 -20.38
N SER A 157 12.48 13.88 -19.64
CA SER A 157 12.47 14.67 -18.41
C SER A 157 13.44 14.05 -17.38
N GLN A 158 13.93 14.86 -16.43
CA GLN A 158 14.79 14.34 -15.35
C GLN A 158 14.15 13.14 -14.63
N ARG A 159 12.83 13.19 -14.41
CA ARG A 159 12.08 12.10 -13.76
C ARG A 159 12.13 10.81 -14.58
N GLU A 160 11.94 10.90 -15.89
CA GLU A 160 11.96 9.73 -16.77
C GLU A 160 13.37 9.17 -16.90
N TRP A 161 14.39 10.02 -16.96
CA TRP A 161 15.78 9.59 -16.91
C TRP A 161 16.09 8.82 -15.63
N ASP A 162 15.74 9.38 -14.47
CA ASP A 162 15.93 8.73 -13.17
C ASP A 162 15.17 7.39 -13.09
N GLU A 163 13.93 7.35 -13.58
CA GLU A 163 13.10 6.14 -13.64
C GLU A 163 13.73 5.06 -14.53
N MET A 164 14.22 5.42 -15.71
CA MET A 164 14.90 4.51 -16.62
C MET A 164 16.17 3.94 -15.98
N CYS A 165 17.04 4.80 -15.44
CA CYS A 165 18.26 4.37 -14.76
C CYS A 165 17.95 3.48 -13.55
N GLY A 166 16.92 3.82 -12.77
CA GLY A 166 16.44 2.99 -11.66
C GLY A 166 15.97 1.61 -12.11
N LYS A 167 15.13 1.53 -13.17
CA LYS A 167 14.66 0.26 -13.75
C LYS A 167 15.79 -0.63 -14.26
N LEU A 168 16.85 -0.02 -14.79
CA LEU A 168 18.00 -0.73 -15.37
C LEU A 168 19.14 -0.97 -14.36
N GLY A 169 19.02 -0.48 -13.12
CA GLY A 169 20.08 -0.59 -12.12
C GLY A 169 21.35 0.18 -12.47
N LEU A 170 21.23 1.23 -13.29
CA LEU A 170 22.36 2.10 -13.67
C LEU A 170 22.66 3.08 -12.55
N LYS A 171 23.95 3.25 -12.23
CA LYS A 171 24.39 4.32 -11.32
C LYS A 171 24.32 5.66 -12.07
N LEU A 172 23.58 6.60 -11.52
CA LEU A 172 23.60 7.99 -11.93
C LEU A 172 24.85 8.62 -11.30
N ASP A 173 25.78 9.07 -12.14
CA ASP A 173 26.92 9.90 -11.71
C ASP A 173 26.49 11.36 -11.52
#